data_AF-A0A5C9EJ25-F1
#
_entry.id   AF-A0A5C9EJ25-F1
#
_cell.length_a   1.000
_cell.length_b   1.000
_cell.length_c   1.000
_cell.angle_alpha   90.00
_cell.angle_beta   90.00
_cell.angle_gamma   90.00
#
_symmetry.space_group_name_H-M   'P 1'
#
loop_
_entity.id
_entity.type
_entity.pdbx_description
1 polymer ?
#
loop_
_entity_poly.entity_id
_entity_poly.type
_entity_poly.pdbx_seq_one_letter_code
_entity_poly.pdbx_strand_id
1 'polypeptide(L)'
;MRKISAGKYLAVVAGLLTILGSYLFAMYEGLAPDSVASAIGLFQGITTTFENVSSYSAALGGEWVAYILIILMIIFAISGIFQLIGVKSRAVILIFSLFPLGVGIIAVLDILMSLDVAQINYMLILLTEKPIIDGVIPFYLDLGGVGLGSYLVIAGGFVGIISGILPREEYY
;
A
#
# COMPACT_ATOMS: atom_id res chain seq x y z
N MET A 1 29.45 -14.63 14.78
CA MET A 1 28.27 -14.31 13.95
C MET A 1 27.32 -13.45 14.78
N ARG A 2 27.03 -12.21 14.35
CA ARG A 2 26.06 -11.31 15.00
C ARG A 2 24.67 -11.95 14.85
N LYS A 3 24.02 -12.37 15.94
CA LYS A 3 22.65 -12.88 15.87
C LYS A 3 21.74 -11.68 15.61
N ILE A 4 21.17 -11.59 14.42
CA ILE A 4 20.14 -10.58 14.17
C ILE A 4 18.93 -10.97 15.04
N SER A 5 18.58 -10.12 16.00
CA SER A 5 17.41 -10.31 16.86
C SER A 5 16.13 -10.44 16.02
N ALA A 6 15.19 -11.30 16.42
CA ALA A 6 13.94 -11.55 15.70
C ALA A 6 13.19 -10.25 15.33
N GLY A 7 13.17 -9.24 16.21
CA GLY A 7 12.55 -7.94 15.91
C GLY A 7 13.17 -7.23 14.70
N LYS A 8 14.50 -7.28 14.51
CA LYS A 8 15.17 -6.68 13.36
C LYS A 8 14.85 -7.40 12.06
N TYR A 9 14.75 -8.73 12.06
CA TYR A 9 14.30 -9.49 10.89
C TYR A 9 12.87 -9.15 10.50
N LEU A 10 11.96 -9.12 11.48
CA LEU A 10 10.56 -8.78 11.24
C LEU A 10 10.41 -7.35 10.73
N ALA A 11 11.32 -6.43 11.08
CA ALA A 11 11.31 -5.07 10.54
C ALA A 11 11.58 -5.04 9.04
N VAL A 12 12.55 -5.84 8.60
CA VAL A 12 12.86 -6.00 7.17
C VAL A 12 11.69 -6.65 6.44
N VAL A 13 11.13 -7.74 7.00
CA VAL A 13 9.97 -8.43 6.41
C VAL A 13 8.77 -7.50 6.30
N ALA A 14 8.47 -6.71 7.34
CA ALA A 14 7.39 -5.72 7.33
C ALA A 14 7.53 -4.73 6.17
N GLY A 15 8.71 -4.10 6.04
CA GLY A 15 8.95 -3.14 4.97
C GLY A 15 8.88 -3.76 3.58
N LEU A 16 9.42 -4.97 3.39
CA LEU A 16 9.33 -5.69 2.13
C LEU A 16 7.89 -6.04 1.75
N LEU A 17 7.09 -6.53 2.71
CA LEU A 17 5.67 -6.85 2.48
C LEU A 17 4.88 -5.60 2.11
N THR A 18 5.09 -4.48 2.79
CA THR A 18 4.41 -3.21 2.48
C THR A 18 4.82 -2.67 1.12
N ILE A 19 6.10 -2.72 0.75
CA ILE A 19 6.57 -2.28 -0.58
C ILE A 19 6.00 -3.18 -1.68
N LEU A 20 6.06 -4.51 -1.50
CA LEU A 20 5.50 -5.46 -2.45
C LEU A 20 3.99 -5.31 -2.57
N GLY A 21 3.28 -5.12 -1.46
CA GLY A 21 1.84 -4.84 -1.49
C GLY A 21 1.53 -3.54 -2.22
N SER A 22 2.31 -2.49 -1.97
CA SER A 22 2.20 -1.20 -2.68
C SER A 22 2.50 -1.32 -4.17
N TYR A 23 3.40 -2.21 -4.58
CA TYR A 23 3.67 -2.51 -5.98
C TYR A 23 2.52 -3.27 -6.66
N LEU A 24 1.88 -4.18 -5.94
CA LEU A 24 0.79 -5.00 -6.47
C LEU A 24 -0.56 -4.26 -6.41
N PHE A 25 -0.66 -3.20 -5.62
CA PHE A 25 -1.71 -2.20 -5.79
C PHE A 25 -1.51 -1.47 -7.10
N ALA A 26 -2.53 -1.50 -7.95
CA ALA A 26 -2.57 -0.66 -9.12
C ALA A 26 -3.90 0.08 -9.22
N MET A 27 -3.85 1.41 -9.41
CA MET A 27 -4.96 2.16 -9.93
C MET A 27 -4.99 1.95 -11.43
N TYR A 28 -6.11 1.55 -11.99
CA TYR A 28 -6.47 2.19 -13.25
C TYR A 28 -7.98 2.38 -13.28
N GLU A 29 -8.43 3.19 -14.23
CA GLU A 29 -9.70 2.97 -14.89
C GLU A 29 -9.49 3.22 -16.38
N GLY A 30 -10.09 2.37 -17.21
CA GLY A 30 -9.88 2.36 -18.65
C GLY A 30 -10.24 3.67 -19.33
N LEU A 31 -9.40 4.05 -20.30
CA LEU A 31 -9.67 4.76 -21.58
C LEU A 31 -8.36 5.30 -22.23
N ALA A 32 -7.20 5.15 -21.59
CA ALA A 32 -5.88 5.48 -22.15
C ALA A 32 -4.95 4.23 -22.13
N PRO A 33 -4.41 3.76 -23.28
CA PRO A 33 -3.66 2.49 -23.35
C PRO A 33 -2.32 2.41 -22.60
N ASP A 34 -1.79 3.50 -22.01
CA ASP A 34 -0.36 3.56 -21.63
C ASP A 34 -0.08 4.12 -20.22
N SER A 35 -1.09 4.33 -19.36
CA SER A 35 -0.89 4.98 -18.05
C SER A 35 -0.73 3.99 -16.90
N VAL A 36 0.48 3.44 -16.70
CA VAL A 36 0.84 2.50 -15.62
C VAL A 36 0.70 3.14 -14.23
N ALA A 37 -0.07 2.55 -13.30
CA ALA A 37 -0.20 3.10 -11.94
C ALA A 37 -0.17 2.04 -10.82
N SER A 38 0.94 1.30 -10.70
CA SER A 38 1.30 0.71 -9.39
C SER A 38 1.98 1.74 -8.48
N ALA A 39 2.08 1.55 -7.16
CA ALA A 39 2.75 2.57 -6.32
C ALA A 39 4.25 2.73 -6.66
N ILE A 40 4.89 1.69 -7.22
CA ILE A 40 6.26 1.79 -7.75
C ILE A 40 6.27 2.29 -9.20
N GLY A 41 5.29 1.88 -10.02
CA GLY A 41 5.09 2.45 -11.36
C GLY A 41 4.81 3.96 -11.32
N LEU A 42 4.15 4.42 -10.27
CA LEU A 42 3.95 5.83 -9.93
C LEU A 42 5.29 6.54 -9.76
N PHE A 43 6.32 5.95 -9.15
CA PHE A 43 7.65 6.61 -9.10
C PHE A 43 8.30 6.74 -10.47
N GLN A 44 7.99 5.87 -11.42
CA GLN A 44 8.52 5.91 -12.78
C GLN A 44 7.73 6.87 -13.69
N GLY A 45 6.45 7.11 -13.39
CA GLY A 45 5.54 7.95 -14.18
C GLY A 45 4.76 8.94 -13.33
N ILE A 46 5.38 9.53 -12.29
CA ILE A 46 4.64 10.34 -11.31
C ILE A 46 4.06 11.58 -11.99
N THR A 47 4.87 12.27 -12.79
CA THR A 47 4.50 13.50 -13.50
C THR A 47 3.38 13.22 -14.50
N THR A 48 3.54 12.16 -15.31
CA THR A 48 2.52 11.74 -16.26
C THR A 48 1.23 11.31 -15.57
N THR A 49 1.31 10.72 -14.37
CA THR A 49 0.10 10.39 -13.60
C THR A 49 -0.63 11.65 -13.16
N PHE A 50 0.08 12.63 -12.57
CA PHE A 50 -0.51 13.91 -12.16
C PHE A 50 -1.03 14.75 -13.34
N GLU A 51 -0.37 14.70 -14.50
CA GLU A 51 -0.78 15.41 -15.72
C GLU A 51 -2.04 14.82 -16.37
N ASN A 52 -2.24 13.51 -16.23
CA ASN A 52 -3.37 12.81 -16.84
C ASN A 52 -4.56 12.60 -15.88
N VAL A 53 -4.57 13.24 -14.70
CA VAL A 53 -5.64 13.09 -13.69
C VAL A 53 -7.04 13.27 -14.26
N SER A 54 -7.22 14.25 -15.14
CA SER A 54 -8.49 14.51 -15.81
C SER A 54 -9.01 13.35 -16.66
N SER A 55 -8.14 12.43 -17.09
CA SER A 55 -8.49 11.30 -17.94
C SER A 55 -9.11 10.12 -17.19
N TYR A 56 -8.85 10.01 -15.88
CA TYR A 56 -9.35 8.92 -15.03
C TYR A 56 -10.17 9.42 -13.82
N SER A 57 -10.29 10.73 -13.66
CA SER A 57 -11.06 11.35 -12.57
C SER A 57 -12.57 11.13 -12.66
N ALA A 58 -13.12 11.01 -13.87
CA ALA A 58 -14.56 10.90 -14.09
C ALA A 58 -15.15 9.63 -13.45
N ALA A 59 -14.37 8.57 -13.43
CA ALA A 59 -14.80 7.27 -12.97
C ALA A 59 -14.47 7.05 -11.46
N LEU A 60 -13.50 7.82 -10.94
CA LEU A 60 -13.18 7.93 -9.51
C LEU A 60 -14.03 8.95 -8.73
N GLY A 61 -15.05 9.56 -9.33
CA GLY A 61 -15.92 10.53 -8.63
C GLY A 61 -15.37 11.95 -8.53
N GLY A 62 -14.32 12.28 -9.30
CA GLY A 62 -13.78 13.62 -9.48
C GLY A 62 -12.26 13.72 -9.36
N GLU A 63 -11.68 14.80 -9.88
CA GLU A 63 -10.22 15.00 -9.92
C GLU A 63 -9.60 15.05 -8.52
N TRP A 64 -10.33 15.64 -7.58
CA TRP A 64 -9.91 15.72 -6.18
C TRP A 64 -9.76 14.34 -5.54
N VAL A 65 -10.60 13.36 -5.90
CA VAL A 65 -10.50 11.98 -5.41
C VAL A 65 -9.24 11.33 -5.97
N ALA A 66 -9.03 11.45 -7.28
CA ALA A 66 -7.84 10.94 -7.96
C ALA A 66 -6.53 11.45 -7.31
N TYR A 67 -6.43 12.74 -7.02
CA TYR A 67 -5.26 13.30 -6.32
C TYR A 67 -5.05 12.69 -4.92
N ILE A 68 -6.13 12.51 -4.14
CA ILE A 68 -6.04 11.90 -2.81
C ILE A 68 -5.52 10.47 -2.92
N LEU A 69 -6.05 9.69 -3.86
CA LEU A 69 -5.65 8.29 -4.05
C LEU A 69 -4.17 8.15 -4.45
N ILE A 70 -3.67 9.01 -5.35
CA ILE A 70 -2.25 9.07 -5.71
C ILE A 70 -1.38 9.37 -4.48
N ILE A 71 -1.76 10.38 -3.68
CA ILE A 71 -1.04 10.75 -2.46
C ILE A 71 -1.02 9.57 -1.47
N LEU A 72 -2.13 8.87 -1.30
CA LEU A 72 -2.21 7.68 -0.43
C LEU A 72 -1.27 6.56 -0.89
N MET A 73 -1.22 6.28 -2.20
CA MET A 73 -0.28 5.30 -2.76
C MET A 73 1.18 5.66 -2.49
N ILE A 74 1.54 6.94 -2.63
CA ILE A 74 2.89 7.44 -2.29
C ILE A 74 3.17 7.22 -0.80
N ILE A 75 2.21 7.53 0.08
CA ILE A 75 2.37 7.35 1.53
C ILE A 75 2.57 5.86 1.87
N PHE A 76 1.86 4.92 1.22
CA PHE A 76 2.08 3.50 1.45
C PHE A 76 3.49 3.04 1.06
N ALA A 77 3.95 3.44 -0.13
CA ALA A 77 5.29 3.07 -0.58
C ALA A 77 6.38 3.67 0.33
N ILE A 78 6.22 4.95 0.71
CA ILE A 78 7.10 5.62 1.67
C ILE A 78 7.06 4.94 3.04
N SER A 79 5.88 4.49 3.50
CA SER A 79 5.73 3.76 4.76
C SER A 79 6.55 2.48 4.76
N GLY A 80 6.54 1.73 3.65
CA GLY A 80 7.40 0.55 3.49
C GLY A 80 8.90 0.87 3.59
N ILE A 81 9.35 1.98 2.98
CA ILE A 81 10.74 2.45 3.10
C ILE A 81 11.08 2.80 4.55
N PHE A 82 10.20 3.54 5.25
CA PHE A 82 10.42 3.89 6.65
C PHE A 82 10.36 2.69 7.59
N GLN A 83 9.56 1.66 7.30
CA GLN A 83 9.59 0.40 8.03
C GLN A 83 10.96 -0.28 7.93
N LEU A 84 11.61 -0.26 6.75
CA LEU A 84 12.99 -0.74 6.58
C LEU A 84 14.00 0.08 7.39
N ILE A 85 13.87 1.42 7.40
CA ILE A 85 14.68 2.29 8.26
C ILE A 85 14.43 1.98 9.74
N GLY A 86 13.20 1.58 10.05
CA GLY A 86 12.72 1.12 11.35
C GLY A 86 13.50 -0.05 11.93
N VAL A 87 14.38 -0.74 11.19
CA VAL A 87 15.38 -1.67 11.76
C VAL A 87 16.24 -1.00 12.83
N LYS A 88 16.55 0.29 12.67
CA LYS A 88 17.36 1.08 13.60
C LYS A 88 16.54 1.81 14.67
N SER A 89 15.25 2.03 14.44
CA SER A 89 14.38 2.78 15.37
C SER A 89 13.03 2.10 15.57
N ARG A 90 12.73 1.75 16.83
CA ARG A 90 11.44 1.13 17.21
C ARG A 90 10.27 2.08 16.94
N ALA A 91 10.43 3.36 17.29
CA ALA A 91 9.38 4.37 17.09
C ALA A 91 9.04 4.52 15.60
N VAL A 92 10.05 4.56 14.73
CA VAL A 92 9.85 4.68 13.28
C VAL A 92 9.05 3.49 12.76
N ILE A 93 9.42 2.25 13.11
CA ILE A 93 8.65 1.12 12.60
C ILE A 93 7.20 1.12 13.09
N LEU A 94 6.94 1.50 14.34
CA LEU A 94 5.59 1.47 14.90
C LEU A 94 4.71 2.49 14.17
N ILE A 95 5.18 3.73 14.04
CA ILE A 95 4.42 4.82 13.41
C ILE A 95 4.10 4.46 11.95
N PHE A 96 5.11 4.05 11.17
CA PHE A 96 4.92 3.77 9.75
C PHE A 96 4.27 2.40 9.47
N SER A 97 4.03 1.59 10.51
CA SER A 97 3.22 0.37 10.39
C SER A 97 1.75 0.61 10.69
N LEU A 98 1.41 1.66 11.43
CA LEU A 98 0.00 2.02 11.70
C LEU A 98 -0.73 2.46 10.44
N PHE A 99 -0.04 3.11 9.50
CA PHE A 99 -0.65 3.57 8.26
C PHE A 99 -1.12 2.43 7.34
N PRO A 100 -0.24 1.48 6.90
CA PRO A 100 -0.65 0.32 6.13
C PRO A 100 -1.66 -0.57 6.86
N LEU A 101 -1.51 -0.72 8.18
CA LEU A 101 -2.45 -1.50 8.99
C LEU A 101 -3.83 -0.83 9.09
N GLY A 102 -3.88 0.48 9.35
CA GLY A 102 -5.12 1.23 9.55
C GLY A 102 -5.98 1.24 8.29
N VAL A 103 -5.39 1.55 7.14
CA VAL A 103 -6.15 1.55 5.88
C VAL A 103 -6.57 0.14 5.48
N GLY A 104 -5.71 -0.87 5.68
CA GLY A 104 -6.06 -2.26 5.42
C GLY A 104 -7.19 -2.79 6.32
N ILE A 105 -7.23 -2.38 7.60
CA ILE A 105 -8.34 -2.74 8.51
C ILE A 105 -9.64 -2.06 8.08
N ILE A 106 -9.61 -0.77 7.74
CA ILE A 106 -10.78 -0.05 7.23
C ILE A 106 -11.34 -0.76 5.99
N ALA A 107 -10.46 -1.28 5.14
CA ALA A 107 -10.85 -2.03 3.95
C ALA A 107 -11.57 -3.35 4.24
N VAL A 108 -11.01 -4.14 5.16
CA VAL A 108 -11.63 -5.39 5.57
C VAL A 108 -12.97 -5.12 6.28
N LEU A 109 -13.05 -4.10 7.12
CA LEU A 109 -14.29 -3.73 7.82
C LEU A 109 -15.39 -3.31 6.86
N ASP A 110 -15.08 -2.56 5.82
CA ASP A 110 -16.07 -2.19 4.82
C ASP A 110 -16.64 -3.40 4.10
N ILE A 111 -15.79 -4.32 3.62
CA ILE A 111 -16.23 -5.52 2.90
C ILE A 111 -17.16 -6.38 3.78
N LEU A 112 -16.84 -6.47 5.07
CA LEU A 112 -17.61 -7.27 6.01
C LEU A 112 -18.90 -6.60 6.49
N MET A 113 -18.94 -5.27 6.55
CA MET A 113 -20.04 -4.51 7.16
C MET A 113 -20.85 -3.67 6.16
N SER A 114 -20.44 -3.62 4.89
CA SER A 114 -20.99 -2.78 3.82
C SER A 114 -21.17 -1.33 4.31
N LEU A 115 -20.09 -0.67 4.72
CA LEU A 115 -20.17 0.69 5.22
C LEU A 115 -20.53 1.59 4.02
N ASP A 116 -21.78 2.04 3.95
CA ASP A 116 -22.27 2.92 2.87
C ASP A 116 -21.75 4.37 3.05
N VAL A 117 -20.43 4.51 3.04
CA VAL A 117 -19.73 5.79 3.09
C VAL A 117 -19.08 5.96 1.73
N ALA A 118 -19.72 6.74 0.86
CA ALA A 118 -19.26 6.98 -0.51
C ALA A 118 -17.76 7.33 -0.62
N GLN A 119 -17.22 8.06 0.36
CA GLN A 119 -15.80 8.44 0.40
C GLN A 119 -14.86 7.27 0.74
N ILE A 120 -15.32 6.30 1.54
CA ILE A 120 -14.57 5.07 1.83
C ILE A 120 -14.57 4.18 0.60
N ASN A 121 -15.69 4.07 -0.11
CA ASN A 121 -15.79 3.27 -1.34
C ASN A 121 -14.75 3.65 -2.41
N TYR A 122 -14.43 4.93 -2.56
CA TYR A 122 -13.36 5.36 -3.48
C TYR A 122 -11.94 4.99 -2.99
N MET A 123 -11.69 4.96 -1.68
CA MET A 123 -10.42 4.46 -1.15
C MET A 123 -10.29 2.95 -1.32
N LEU A 124 -11.42 2.22 -1.33
CA LEU A 124 -11.44 0.77 -1.49
C LEU A 124 -11.19 0.31 -2.92
N ILE A 125 -11.51 1.14 -3.91
CA ILE A 125 -11.10 0.91 -5.30
C ILE A 125 -9.60 0.57 -5.38
N LEU A 126 -8.76 1.20 -4.56
CA LEU A 126 -7.32 0.89 -4.49
C LEU A 126 -6.98 -0.51 -3.98
N LEU A 127 -7.91 -1.14 -3.24
CA LEU A 127 -7.70 -2.35 -2.46
C LEU A 127 -8.46 -3.56 -3.04
N THR A 128 -9.48 -3.31 -3.86
CA THR A 128 -10.39 -4.34 -4.38
C THR A 128 -10.34 -4.47 -5.89
N GLU A 129 -10.01 -3.41 -6.66
CA GLU A 129 -10.10 -3.47 -8.12
C GLU A 129 -8.95 -4.25 -8.79
N LYS A 130 -9.28 -4.85 -9.95
CA LYS A 130 -8.36 -5.59 -10.82
C LYS A 130 -7.33 -4.62 -11.43
N PRO A 131 -6.10 -5.07 -11.75
CA PRO A 131 -5.19 -4.33 -12.59
C PRO A 131 -5.77 -4.40 -13.99
N ILE A 132 -5.79 -3.25 -14.60
CA ILE A 132 -6.54 -3.02 -15.83
C ILE A 132 -5.65 -3.15 -17.06
N ILE A 133 -4.37 -3.52 -16.88
CA ILE A 133 -3.50 -3.91 -17.98
C ILE A 133 -3.33 -5.42 -18.00
N ASP A 134 -3.84 -6.02 -19.07
CA ASP A 134 -3.49 -7.38 -19.47
C ASP A 134 -2.08 -7.36 -20.09
N GLY A 135 -1.13 -8.10 -19.52
CA GLY A 135 0.21 -8.29 -20.10
C GLY A 135 1.36 -7.43 -19.53
N VAL A 136 1.12 -6.55 -18.56
CA VAL A 136 2.19 -5.84 -17.81
C VAL A 136 2.10 -6.19 -16.33
N ILE A 137 3.19 -6.72 -15.78
CA ILE A 137 3.39 -6.93 -14.33
C ILE A 137 3.16 -5.58 -13.63
N PRO A 138 2.11 -5.41 -12.81
CA PRO A 138 1.93 -6.14 -11.55
C PRO A 138 0.91 -7.28 -11.61
N PHE A 139 1.25 -8.39 -10.94
CA PHE A 139 0.35 -9.52 -10.72
C PHE A 139 -0.82 -9.11 -9.82
N TYR A 140 -2.04 -9.27 -10.29
CA TYR A 140 -3.20 -9.29 -9.39
C TYR A 140 -3.73 -10.67 -9.24
N LEU A 141 -3.87 -11.03 -7.99
CA LEU A 141 -4.53 -12.23 -7.55
C LEU A 141 -5.65 -11.77 -6.64
N ASP A 142 -6.88 -11.93 -7.12
CA ASP A 142 -8.07 -11.75 -6.29
C ASP A 142 -8.14 -12.89 -5.29
N LEU A 143 -8.22 -12.54 -4.01
CA LEU A 143 -8.38 -13.46 -2.90
C LEU A 143 -9.64 -13.08 -2.11
N GLY A 144 -10.82 -13.39 -2.67
CA GLY A 144 -12.09 -13.20 -1.97
C GLY A 144 -12.65 -11.77 -2.06
N GLY A 145 -12.50 -11.12 -3.21
CA GLY A 145 -12.97 -9.75 -3.47
C GLY A 145 -11.93 -8.67 -3.12
N VAL A 146 -10.70 -9.08 -2.81
CA VAL A 146 -9.62 -8.21 -2.36
C VAL A 146 -8.33 -8.59 -3.08
N GLY A 147 -7.62 -7.60 -3.61
CA GLY A 147 -6.34 -7.84 -4.29
C GLY A 147 -5.26 -8.30 -3.30
N LEU A 148 -4.37 -9.20 -3.75
CA LEU A 148 -3.19 -9.67 -2.99
C LEU A 148 -2.37 -8.53 -2.37
N GLY A 149 -2.30 -7.37 -3.05
CA GLY A 149 -1.64 -6.16 -2.53
C GLY A 149 -2.15 -5.75 -1.15
N SER A 150 -3.47 -5.82 -0.92
CA SER A 150 -4.12 -5.49 0.36
C SER A 150 -3.66 -6.41 1.48
N TYR A 151 -3.63 -7.71 1.20
CA TYR A 151 -3.17 -8.70 2.17
C TYR A 151 -1.71 -8.47 2.55
N LEU A 152 -0.87 -8.12 1.59
CA LEU A 152 0.55 -7.85 1.84
C LEU A 152 0.77 -6.58 2.62
N VAL A 153 -0.01 -5.51 2.37
CA VAL A 153 0.08 -4.26 3.13
C VAL A 153 -0.45 -4.43 4.56
N ILE A 154 -1.56 -5.15 4.74
CA ILE A 154 -2.06 -5.53 6.08
C ILE A 154 -1.02 -6.37 6.83
N ALA A 155 -0.48 -7.41 6.18
CA ALA A 155 0.53 -8.27 6.76
C ALA A 155 1.80 -7.49 7.11
N GLY A 156 2.25 -6.58 6.22
CA GLY A 156 3.39 -5.70 6.45
C GLY A 156 3.18 -4.78 7.65
N GLY A 157 2.02 -4.14 7.76
CA GLY A 157 1.64 -3.34 8.92
C GLY A 157 1.61 -4.16 10.22
N PHE A 158 0.98 -5.33 10.20
CA PHE A 158 0.89 -6.20 11.39
C PHE A 158 2.26 -6.70 11.85
N VAL A 159 3.08 -7.22 10.93
CA VAL A 159 4.44 -7.68 11.20
C VAL A 159 5.31 -6.52 11.71
N GLY A 160 5.11 -5.31 11.18
CA GLY A 160 5.82 -4.12 11.62
C GLY A 160 5.48 -3.71 13.05
N ILE A 161 4.22 -3.82 13.47
CA ILE A 161 3.83 -3.63 14.88
C ILE A 161 4.50 -4.66 15.79
N ILE A 162 4.41 -5.94 15.45
CA ILE A 162 5.06 -7.02 16.23
C ILE A 162 6.58 -6.76 16.34
N SER A 163 7.20 -6.39 15.22
CA SER A 163 8.61 -6.06 15.15
C SER A 163 9.01 -4.91 16.08
N GLY A 164 8.16 -3.90 16.22
CA GLY A 164 8.39 -2.73 17.08
C GLY A 164 8.28 -3.04 18.58
N ILE A 165 7.46 -4.02 18.96
CA ILE A 165 7.24 -4.43 20.35
C ILE A 165 8.32 -5.42 20.82
N LEU A 166 8.80 -6.29 19.94
CA LEU A 166 9.77 -7.32 20.31
C LEU A 166 11.13 -6.74 20.75
N PRO A 167 11.82 -7.40 21.69
CA PRO A 167 13.18 -7.03 22.07
C PRO A 167 14.12 -7.05 20.86
N ARG A 168 14.89 -5.97 20.70
CA ARG A 168 15.93 -5.85 19.69
C ARG A 168 17.25 -5.72 20.41
N GLU A 169 18.26 -6.48 19.98
CA GLU A 169 19.60 -6.32 20.52
C GLU A 169 20.03 -4.86 20.29
N GLU A 170 20.14 -4.10 21.38
CA GLU A 170 20.60 -2.72 21.36
C GLU A 170 22.12 -2.76 21.16
N TYR A 171 22.57 -2.18 20.05
CA TYR A 171 23.99 -1.86 19.93
C TYR A 171 24.22 -0.62 20.78
N TYR A 172 24.61 -0.84 22.03
CA TYR A 172 25.45 0.11 22.75
C TYR A 172 26.84 0.11 22.12
#